data_AF-A0A661K9P6-F1
#
_entry.id   AF-A0A661K9P6-F1
#
_cell.length_a   1.000
_cell.length_b   1.000
_cell.length_c   1.000
_cell.angle_alpha   90.00
_cell.angle_beta   90.00
_cell.angle_gamma   90.00
#
_symmetry.space_group_name_H-M   'P 1'
#
loop_
_entity.id
_entity.type
_entity.pdbx_description
1 polymer ?
#
loop_
_entity_poly.entity_id
_entity_poly.type
_entity_poly.pdbx_seq_one_letter_code
_entity_poly.pdbx_strand_id
1 'polypeptide(L)'
;MRKMCTLLGSLKLTLALMLIIAIWFSLGIILSTSSQYGNTFRLLNDRLVADSLLTLSTPSPRVWTPLFHINQIQQKILAHLPSPRIVVVTWLCVALVLALMLGLNLICGTKEWIFGFFKREINLRKLILLVIHFFFGIILIAHLISSISGFRATVPLREGERLKLLNGTVMKIEKINIEEST
;
A
#
# COMPACT_ATOMS: atom_id res chain seq x y z
N MET A 1 -29.90 9.16 -8.25
CA MET A 1 -28.45 9.28 -8.55
C MET A 1 -27.84 10.62 -8.15
N ARG A 2 -28.36 11.80 -8.57
CA ARG A 2 -27.76 13.11 -8.21
C ARG A 2 -27.47 13.29 -6.71
N LYS A 3 -28.44 13.01 -5.83
CA LYS A 3 -28.27 13.13 -4.36
C LYS A 3 -27.10 12.30 -3.82
N MET A 4 -26.88 11.10 -4.37
CA MET A 4 -25.74 10.26 -3.97
C MET A 4 -24.43 10.87 -4.44
N CYS A 5 -24.34 11.35 -5.69
CA CYS A 5 -23.13 12.00 -6.19
C CYS A 5 -22.76 13.26 -5.39
N THR A 6 -23.76 14.05 -4.98
CA THR A 6 -23.53 15.25 -4.15
C THR A 6 -23.08 14.88 -2.74
N LEU A 7 -23.56 13.76 -2.18
CA LEU A 7 -23.08 13.24 -0.90
C LEU A 7 -21.67 12.64 -1.02
N LEU A 8 -21.42 11.87 -2.08
CA LEU A 8 -20.13 11.26 -2.38
C LEU A 8 -19.07 12.31 -2.73
N GLY A 9 -19.43 13.45 -3.32
CA GLY A 9 -18.51 14.56 -3.61
C GLY A 9 -18.37 15.56 -2.46
N SER A 10 -18.92 15.28 -1.28
CA SER A 10 -18.90 16.19 -0.14
C SER A 10 -17.53 16.28 0.52
N LEU A 11 -17.07 17.51 0.79
CA LEU A 11 -15.84 17.78 1.53
C LEU A 11 -15.79 17.09 2.91
N LYS A 12 -16.95 17.00 3.58
CA LYS A 12 -17.04 16.32 4.89
C LYS A 12 -16.69 14.84 4.77
N LEU A 13 -17.15 14.19 3.69
CA LEU A 13 -16.85 12.79 3.42
C LEU A 13 -15.37 12.61 3.11
N THR A 14 -14.79 13.47 2.27
CA THR A 14 -13.35 13.42 1.96
C THR A 14 -12.51 13.55 3.23
N LEU A 15 -12.80 14.53 4.08
CA LEU A 15 -12.07 14.73 5.34
C LEU A 15 -12.18 13.52 6.26
N ALA A 16 -13.38 12.94 6.39
CA ALA A 16 -13.60 11.73 7.17
C ALA A 16 -12.82 10.53 6.60
N LEU A 17 -12.84 10.32 5.28
CA LEU A 17 -12.08 9.25 4.62
C LEU A 17 -10.57 9.44 4.82
N MET A 18 -10.06 10.66 4.67
CA MET A 18 -8.65 10.97 4.89
C MET A 18 -8.21 10.68 6.32
N LEU A 19 -9.03 11.03 7.32
CA LEU A 19 -8.75 10.72 8.73
C LEU A 19 -8.75 9.21 8.98
N ILE A 20 -9.76 8.49 8.46
CA ILE A 20 -9.84 7.03 8.59
C ILE A 20 -8.62 6.35 7.96
N ILE A 21 -8.24 6.79 6.76
CA ILE A 21 -7.07 6.28 6.04
C ILE A 21 -5.79 6.56 6.84
N ALA A 22 -5.61 7.78 7.35
CA ALA A 22 -4.44 8.13 8.16
C ALA A 22 -4.31 7.23 9.40
N ILE A 23 -5.41 6.98 10.11
CA ILE A 23 -5.45 6.07 11.25
C ILE A 23 -5.14 4.63 10.80
N TRP A 24 -5.76 4.16 9.72
CA TRP A 24 -5.59 2.80 9.19
C TRP A 24 -4.14 2.50 8.75
N PHE A 25 -3.50 3.46 8.07
CA PHE A 25 -2.10 3.34 7.67
C PHE A 25 -1.16 3.42 8.87
N SER A 26 -1.48 4.26 9.88
CA SER A 26 -0.71 4.29 11.13
C SER A 26 -0.73 2.94 11.84
N LEU A 27 -1.88 2.27 11.88
CA LEU A 27 -1.98 0.90 12.38
C LEU A 27 -1.16 -0.09 11.53
N GLY A 28 -1.18 0.06 10.20
CA GLY A 28 -0.35 -0.72 9.29
C GLY A 28 1.16 -0.56 9.58
N ILE A 29 1.63 0.66 9.84
CA ILE A 29 3.02 0.93 10.22
C ILE A 29 3.35 0.21 11.53
N ILE A 30 2.53 0.37 12.57
CA ILE A 30 2.73 -0.31 13.86
C ILE A 30 2.78 -1.83 13.67
N LEU A 31 1.87 -2.41 12.88
CA LEU A 31 1.85 -3.84 12.59
C LEU A 31 3.10 -4.28 11.82
N SER A 32 3.55 -3.50 10.83
CA SER A 32 4.74 -3.82 10.03
C SER A 32 6.03 -3.86 10.83
N THR A 33 6.10 -3.11 11.93
CA THR A 33 7.26 -3.11 12.85
C THR A 33 7.27 -4.31 13.81
N SER A 34 6.16 -5.05 13.93
CA SER A 34 6.08 -6.17 14.87
C SER A 34 6.84 -7.38 14.35
N SER A 35 7.47 -8.13 15.26
CA SER A 35 8.19 -9.37 14.90
C SER A 35 7.28 -10.47 14.35
N GLN A 36 5.98 -10.42 14.66
CA GLN A 36 4.99 -11.41 14.25
C GLN A 36 4.40 -11.12 12.86
N TYR A 37 4.18 -9.85 12.50
CA TYR A 37 3.54 -9.46 11.24
C TYR A 37 4.51 -8.87 10.23
N GLY A 38 5.66 -8.34 10.66
CA GLY A 38 6.60 -7.62 9.80
C GLY A 38 7.10 -8.45 8.62
N ASN A 39 7.40 -9.73 8.82
CA ASN A 39 7.79 -10.62 7.71
C ASN A 39 6.66 -10.78 6.68
N THR A 40 5.41 -10.89 7.12
CA THR A 40 4.24 -11.04 6.23
C THR A 40 3.94 -9.72 5.49
N PHE A 41 4.06 -8.58 6.16
CA PHE A 41 3.97 -7.26 5.52
C PHE A 41 5.08 -7.03 4.50
N ARG A 42 6.32 -7.45 4.82
CA ARG A 42 7.44 -7.38 3.89
C ARG A 42 7.20 -8.28 2.68
N LEU A 43 6.77 -9.52 2.91
CA LEU A 43 6.39 -10.44 1.82
C LEU A 43 5.27 -9.86 0.95
N LEU A 44 4.26 -9.21 1.57
CA LEU A 44 3.20 -8.52 0.83
C LEU A 44 3.72 -7.35 0.00
N ASN A 45 4.73 -6.64 0.50
CA ASN A 45 5.35 -5.53 -0.22
C ASN A 45 6.30 -6.00 -1.33
N ASP A 46 7.04 -7.09 -1.08
CA ASP A 46 8.04 -7.65 -1.98
C ASP A 46 7.43 -8.48 -3.11
N ARG A 47 6.32 -9.19 -2.84
CA ARG A 47 5.56 -9.92 -3.85
C ARG A 47 4.33 -9.12 -4.21
N LEU A 48 4.15 -8.85 -5.49
CA LEU A 48 2.94 -8.23 -6.06
C LEU A 48 1.70 -8.60 -5.25
N VAL A 49 0.86 -7.62 -4.95
CA VAL A 49 -0.37 -7.79 -4.16
C VAL A 49 -1.19 -9.00 -4.65
N ALA A 50 -1.25 -9.23 -5.96
CA ALA A 50 -1.92 -10.37 -6.58
C ALA A 50 -1.28 -11.73 -6.26
N ASP A 51 0.05 -11.84 -6.36
CA ASP A 51 0.78 -13.09 -6.14
C ASP A 51 0.78 -13.45 -4.65
N SER A 52 0.90 -12.44 -3.78
CA SER A 52 0.74 -12.55 -2.33
C SER A 52 -0.63 -13.09 -1.93
N LEU A 53 -1.72 -12.57 -2.51
CA LEU A 53 -3.08 -13.04 -2.19
C LEU A 53 -3.29 -14.52 -2.54
N LEU A 54 -2.59 -15.04 -3.55
CA LEU A 54 -2.76 -16.40 -4.06
C LEU A 54 -1.74 -17.42 -3.51
N THR A 55 -0.54 -17.02 -3.10
CA THR A 55 0.57 -17.96 -2.78
C THR A 55 1.24 -17.80 -1.40
N LEU A 56 0.60 -17.16 -0.41
CA LEU A 56 1.13 -17.04 0.96
C LEU A 56 1.18 -18.39 1.70
N SER A 57 2.25 -19.17 1.49
CA SER A 57 2.63 -20.33 2.28
C SER A 57 4.15 -20.47 2.33
N THR A 58 4.85 -19.52 2.96
CA THR A 58 6.22 -19.77 3.43
C THR A 58 6.55 -18.92 4.66
N PRO A 59 6.91 -19.52 5.81
CA PRO A 59 7.50 -18.80 6.92
C PRO A 59 8.95 -18.41 6.56
N SER A 60 9.24 -17.10 6.48
CA SER A 60 10.61 -16.60 6.35
C SER A 60 11.35 -16.71 7.69
N PRO A 61 12.62 -17.15 7.71
CA PRO A 61 13.42 -17.18 8.93
C PRO A 61 13.61 -15.76 9.51
N ARG A 62 13.60 -15.68 10.85
CA ARG A 62 13.71 -14.44 11.63
C ARG A 62 15.09 -13.83 11.46
N VAL A 63 15.17 -12.66 10.82
CA VAL A 63 16.34 -11.78 10.89
C VAL A 63 15.82 -10.37 11.13
N TRP A 64 15.44 -10.06 12.36
CA TRP A 64 15.24 -8.67 12.79
C TRP A 64 15.49 -8.53 14.29
N THR A 65 16.46 -7.69 14.62
CA THR A 65 16.65 -7.07 15.94
C THR A 65 16.01 -5.69 15.89
N PRO A 66 14.83 -5.47 16.50
CA PRO A 66 14.21 -4.15 16.51
C PRO A 66 15.08 -3.16 17.28
N LEU A 67 15.28 -1.96 16.72
CA LEU A 67 16.02 -0.86 17.34
C LEU A 67 15.29 -0.22 18.54
N PHE A 68 14.04 -0.64 18.83
CA PHE A 68 13.18 -0.06 19.86
C PHE A 68 12.66 -1.12 20.84
N HIS A 69 12.75 -0.85 22.15
CA HIS A 69 12.28 -1.71 23.26
C HIS A 69 10.74 -1.83 23.40
N ILE A 70 9.96 -1.53 22.35
CA ILE A 70 8.47 -1.60 22.33
C ILE A 70 7.93 -3.05 22.46
N ASN A 71 8.83 -4.03 22.52
CA ASN A 71 8.55 -5.45 22.40
C ASN A 71 7.61 -6.05 23.47
N GLN A 72 7.62 -5.54 24.70
CA GLN A 72 6.82 -6.15 25.78
C GLN A 72 5.31 -5.83 25.70
N ILE A 73 4.95 -4.59 25.35
CA ILE A 73 3.54 -4.17 25.21
C ILE A 73 2.93 -4.80 23.96
N GLN A 74 3.71 -4.88 22.87
CA GLN A 74 3.27 -5.53 21.65
C GLN A 74 2.93 -7.01 21.88
N GLN A 75 3.77 -7.78 22.57
CA GLN A 75 3.50 -9.22 22.73
C GLN A 75 2.18 -9.54 23.46
N LYS A 76 1.81 -8.78 24.50
CA LYS A 76 0.53 -9.01 25.21
C LYS A 76 -0.70 -8.72 24.34
N ILE A 77 -0.66 -7.63 23.58
CA ILE A 77 -1.77 -7.25 22.69
C ILE A 77 -1.84 -8.21 21.49
N LEU A 78 -0.68 -8.58 20.93
CA LEU A 78 -0.60 -9.41 19.74
C LEU A 78 -0.91 -10.89 19.98
N ALA A 79 -0.79 -11.39 21.21
CA ALA A 79 -1.13 -12.77 21.56
C ALA A 79 -2.60 -13.15 21.29
N HIS A 80 -3.49 -12.16 21.24
CA HIS A 80 -4.93 -12.37 21.00
C HIS A 80 -5.35 -12.16 19.55
N LEU A 81 -4.43 -11.69 18.69
CA LEU A 81 -4.77 -11.39 17.31
C LEU A 81 -4.74 -12.66 16.44
N PRO A 82 -5.54 -12.70 15.36
CA PRO A 82 -5.58 -13.84 14.45
C PRO A 82 -4.25 -14.01 13.70
N SER A 83 -4.17 -15.09 12.91
CA SER A 83 -2.95 -15.45 12.19
C SER A 83 -2.43 -14.28 11.32
N PRO A 84 -1.10 -14.11 11.18
CA PRO A 84 -0.50 -13.04 10.39
C PRO A 84 -1.05 -12.89 8.98
N ARG A 85 -1.37 -14.01 8.35
CA ARG A 85 -1.98 -14.02 7.03
C ARG A 85 -3.34 -13.33 7.03
N ILE A 86 -4.22 -13.69 7.96
CA ILE A 86 -5.57 -13.12 8.03
C ILE A 86 -5.48 -11.62 8.30
N VAL A 87 -4.67 -11.21 9.28
CA VAL A 87 -4.51 -9.79 9.63
C VAL A 87 -4.04 -8.97 8.42
N VAL A 88 -3.00 -9.43 7.72
CA VAL A 88 -2.42 -8.69 6.59
C VAL A 88 -3.37 -8.65 5.40
N VAL A 89 -4.06 -9.76 5.09
CA VAL A 89 -5.05 -9.81 4.00
C VAL A 89 -6.23 -8.89 4.32
N THR A 90 -6.77 -8.93 5.55
CA THR A 90 -7.82 -8.02 5.98
C THR A 90 -7.35 -6.57 5.91
N TRP A 91 -6.11 -6.29 6.35
CA TRP A 91 -5.52 -4.96 6.30
C TRP A 91 -5.51 -4.39 4.87
N LEU A 92 -5.03 -5.19 3.93
CA LEU A 92 -4.98 -4.86 2.51
C LEU A 92 -6.39 -4.68 1.91
N CYS A 93 -7.31 -5.60 2.18
CA CYS A 93 -8.67 -5.52 1.66
C CYS A 93 -9.38 -4.23 2.08
N VAL A 94 -9.25 -3.84 3.35
CA VAL A 94 -9.80 -2.56 3.84
C VAL A 94 -9.10 -1.38 3.18
N ALA A 95 -7.78 -1.42 3.02
CA ALA A 95 -7.04 -0.36 2.32
C ALA A 95 -7.52 -0.18 0.87
N LEU A 96 -7.79 -1.28 0.15
CA LEU A 96 -8.34 -1.25 -1.21
C LEU A 96 -9.76 -0.67 -1.25
N VAL A 97 -10.62 -1.06 -0.31
CA VAL A 97 -11.98 -0.51 -0.21
C VAL A 97 -11.94 0.99 0.07
N LEU A 98 -11.11 1.43 1.02
CA LEU A 98 -10.94 2.86 1.35
C LEU A 98 -10.39 3.66 0.15
N ALA A 99 -9.40 3.12 -0.56
CA ALA A 99 -8.85 3.74 -1.76
C ALA A 99 -9.91 3.87 -2.87
N LEU A 100 -10.74 2.84 -3.07
CA LEU A 100 -11.83 2.87 -4.05
C LEU A 100 -12.90 3.89 -3.65
N MET A 101 -13.30 3.94 -2.38
CA MET A 101 -14.24 4.95 -1.88
C MET A 101 -13.71 6.37 -2.09
N LEU A 102 -12.42 6.59 -1.84
CA LEU A 102 -11.77 7.87 -2.05
C LEU A 102 -11.66 8.24 -3.53
N GLY A 103 -11.36 7.28 -4.41
CA GLY A 103 -11.38 7.48 -5.85
C GLY A 103 -12.77 7.84 -6.38
N LEU A 104 -13.83 7.18 -5.90
CA LEU A 104 -15.20 7.53 -6.26
C LEU A 104 -15.59 8.92 -5.75
N ASN A 105 -15.19 9.29 -4.53
CA ASN A 105 -15.36 10.62 -3.97
C ASN A 105 -14.69 11.68 -4.85
N LEU A 106 -13.45 11.42 -5.30
CA LEU A 106 -12.70 12.29 -6.20
C LEU A 106 -13.41 12.48 -7.55
N ILE A 107 -13.87 11.38 -8.18
CA ILE A 107 -14.58 11.42 -9.48
C ILE A 107 -15.89 12.20 -9.36
N CYS A 108 -16.69 11.94 -8.32
CA CYS A 108 -17.95 12.65 -8.09
C CYS A 108 -17.73 14.14 -7.81
N GLY A 109 -16.77 14.49 -6.96
CA GLY A 109 -16.44 15.88 -6.63
C GLY A 109 -15.92 16.66 -7.85
N THR A 110 -15.07 16.04 -8.66
CA THR A 110 -14.51 16.68 -9.87
C THR A 110 -15.58 16.93 -10.93
N LYS A 111 -16.55 16.01 -11.09
CA LYS A 111 -17.64 16.15 -12.07
C LYS A 111 -18.49 17.39 -11.82
N GLU A 112 -18.94 17.60 -10.57
CA GLU A 112 -19.75 18.79 -10.24
C GLU A 112 -18.96 20.10 -10.44
N TRP A 113 -17.64 20.05 -10.22
CA TRP A 113 -16.77 21.21 -10.39
C TRP A 113 -16.48 21.53 -11.86
N ILE A 114 -16.15 20.55 -12.71
CA ILE A 114 -15.85 20.75 -14.14
C ILE A 114 -17.02 21.46 -14.83
N PHE A 115 -18.26 21.03 -14.58
CA PHE A 115 -19.45 21.67 -15.14
C PHE A 115 -19.67 23.10 -14.63
N GLY A 116 -19.26 23.40 -13.39
CA GLY A 116 -19.36 24.74 -12.81
C GLY A 116 -18.25 25.68 -13.27
N PHE A 117 -17.05 25.16 -13.54
CA PHE A 117 -15.86 25.94 -13.88
C PHE A 117 -16.01 26.67 -15.23
N PHE A 118 -16.62 26.03 -16.22
CA PHE A 118 -16.89 26.66 -17.53
C PHE A 118 -17.90 27.82 -17.47
N LYS A 119 -18.57 28.04 -16.35
CA LYS A 119 -19.70 29.00 -16.25
C LYS A 119 -19.55 30.11 -15.21
N ARG A 120 -18.49 30.15 -14.37
CA ARG A 120 -18.49 31.04 -13.19
C ARG A 120 -17.13 31.64 -12.82
N GLU A 121 -17.20 32.81 -12.17
CA GLU A 121 -16.08 33.49 -11.50
C GLU A 121 -15.36 32.56 -10.50
N ILE A 122 -14.03 32.57 -10.59
CA ILE A 122 -13.16 31.64 -9.86
C ILE A 122 -13.11 32.03 -8.38
N ASN A 123 -13.72 31.20 -7.53
CA ASN A 123 -13.54 31.32 -6.08
C ASN A 123 -12.24 30.63 -5.67
N LEU A 124 -11.24 31.41 -5.22
CA LEU A 124 -9.91 30.93 -4.84
C LEU A 124 -9.96 29.73 -3.87
N ARG A 125 -10.88 29.73 -2.90
CA ARG A 125 -11.02 28.63 -1.94
C ARG A 125 -11.39 27.30 -2.62
N LYS A 126 -12.26 27.36 -3.62
CA LYS A 126 -12.67 26.18 -4.42
C LYS A 126 -11.54 25.74 -5.34
N LEU A 127 -10.76 26.69 -5.87
CA LEU A 127 -9.59 26.38 -6.70
C LEU A 127 -8.50 25.68 -5.90
N ILE A 128 -8.12 26.20 -4.72
CA ILE A 128 -7.12 25.57 -3.84
C ILE A 128 -7.56 24.14 -3.48
N LEU A 129 -8.83 23.96 -3.15
CA LEU A 129 -9.36 22.64 -2.82
C LEU A 129 -9.22 21.66 -3.99
N LEU A 130 -9.52 22.10 -5.22
CA LEU A 130 -9.34 21.29 -6.42
C LEU A 130 -7.87 20.93 -6.63
N VAL A 131 -6.96 21.89 -6.50
CA VAL A 131 -5.52 21.66 -6.68
C VAL A 131 -5.03 20.58 -5.71
N ILE A 132 -5.44 20.65 -4.45
CA ILE A 132 -5.12 19.60 -3.45
C ILE A 132 -5.68 18.24 -3.86
N HIS A 133 -6.93 18.18 -4.31
CA HIS A 133 -7.56 16.93 -4.78
C HIS A 133 -6.85 16.36 -6.01
N PHE A 134 -6.43 17.22 -6.95
CA PHE A 134 -5.71 16.82 -8.15
C PHE A 134 -4.34 16.21 -7.80
N PHE A 135 -3.56 16.87 -6.95
CA PHE A 135 -2.29 16.32 -6.46
C PHE A 135 -2.49 15.01 -5.72
N PHE A 136 -3.52 14.94 -4.87
CA PHE A 136 -3.85 13.71 -4.15
C PHE A 136 -4.20 12.57 -5.12
N GLY A 137 -4.98 12.85 -6.17
CA GLY A 137 -5.29 11.89 -7.23
C GLY A 137 -4.04 11.39 -7.95
N ILE A 138 -3.10 12.28 -8.29
CA ILE A 138 -1.80 11.91 -8.90
C ILE A 138 -1.01 10.99 -7.95
N ILE A 139 -0.90 11.36 -6.69
CA ILE A 139 -0.18 10.57 -5.68
C ILE A 139 -0.81 9.19 -5.54
N LEU A 140 -2.13 9.11 -5.48
CA LEU A 140 -2.87 7.84 -5.40
C LEU A 140 -2.61 6.95 -6.63
N ILE A 141 -2.63 7.53 -7.83
CA ILE A 141 -2.32 6.82 -9.08
C ILE A 141 -0.86 6.36 -9.10
N ALA A 142 0.08 7.21 -8.69
CA ALA A 142 1.50 6.85 -8.62
C ALA A 142 1.73 5.68 -7.66
N HIS A 143 1.08 5.70 -6.49
CA HIS A 143 1.11 4.56 -5.56
C HIS A 143 0.47 3.31 -6.16
N LEU A 144 -0.68 3.44 -6.84
CA LEU A 144 -1.32 2.32 -7.50
C LEU A 144 -0.42 1.70 -8.57
N ILE A 145 0.20 2.53 -9.42
CA ILE A 145 1.16 2.10 -10.44
C ILE A 145 2.37 1.44 -9.77
N SER A 146 2.91 2.01 -8.69
CA SER A 146 4.02 1.44 -7.94
C SER A 146 3.65 0.08 -7.33
N SER A 147 2.42 -0.09 -6.85
CA SER A 147 1.93 -1.37 -6.32
C SER A 147 1.69 -2.42 -7.41
N ILE A 148 1.26 -2.00 -8.60
CA ILE A 148 1.00 -2.89 -9.74
C ILE A 148 2.29 -3.26 -10.47
N SER A 149 3.21 -2.31 -10.65
CA SER A 149 4.41 -2.51 -11.48
C SER A 149 5.43 -3.44 -10.82
N GLY A 150 5.27 -3.70 -9.52
CA GLY A 150 6.13 -4.62 -8.78
C GLY A 150 7.51 -4.04 -8.56
N PHE A 151 7.89 -3.87 -7.30
CA PHE A 151 9.30 -3.74 -6.98
C PHE A 151 10.02 -4.96 -7.53
N ARG A 152 11.15 -4.73 -8.21
CA ARG A 152 12.07 -5.79 -8.65
C ARG A 152 12.26 -6.74 -7.48
N ALA A 153 11.82 -7.98 -7.63
CA ALA A 153 12.07 -9.00 -6.61
C ALA A 153 13.60 -9.17 -6.52
N THR A 154 14.21 -8.60 -5.49
CA THR A 154 15.61 -8.83 -5.19
C THR A 154 15.69 -10.24 -4.61
N VAL A 155 15.86 -11.22 -5.50
CA VAL A 155 16.07 -12.60 -5.07
C VAL A 155 17.47 -12.66 -4.46
N PRO A 156 17.63 -12.99 -3.17
CA PRO A 156 18.94 -13.23 -2.61
C PRO A 156 19.51 -14.46 -3.31
N LEU A 157 20.58 -14.26 -4.07
CA LEU A 157 21.18 -15.29 -4.88
C LEU A 157 22.44 -15.79 -4.23
N ARG A 158 22.55 -17.12 -4.04
CA ARG A 158 23.79 -17.75 -3.60
C ARG A 158 24.59 -18.25 -4.80
N GLU A 159 25.92 -18.18 -4.68
CA GLU A 159 26.81 -18.82 -5.64
C GLU A 159 26.48 -20.32 -5.72
N GLY A 160 26.39 -20.83 -6.95
CA GLY A 160 26.02 -22.22 -7.24
C GLY A 160 24.51 -22.47 -7.34
N GLU A 161 23.65 -21.51 -6.97
CA GLU A 161 22.20 -21.67 -7.08
C GLU A 161 21.73 -21.60 -8.54
N ARG A 162 20.71 -22.40 -8.88
CA ARG A 162 20.11 -22.46 -10.21
C ARG A 162 18.72 -21.85 -10.16
N LEU A 163 18.54 -20.68 -10.78
CA LEU A 163 17.22 -20.09 -10.99
C LEU A 163 16.61 -20.63 -12.28
N LYS A 164 15.43 -21.23 -12.16
CA LYS A 164 14.57 -21.47 -13.32
C LYS A 164 13.79 -20.20 -13.61
N LEU A 165 14.06 -19.58 -14.76
CA LEU A 165 13.25 -18.49 -15.29
C LEU A 165 11.93 -19.04 -15.84
N LEU A 166 10.91 -18.18 -15.90
CA LEU A 166 9.56 -18.50 -16.40
C LEU A 166 9.55 -19.07 -17.83
N ASN A 167 10.57 -18.78 -18.64
CA ASN A 167 10.74 -19.31 -19.99
C ASN A 167 11.41 -20.70 -20.03
N GLY A 168 11.61 -21.35 -18.89
CA GLY A 168 12.31 -22.63 -18.78
C GLY A 168 13.84 -22.53 -18.86
N THR A 169 14.40 -21.32 -19.01
CA THR A 169 15.85 -21.11 -19.00
C THR A 169 16.38 -21.28 -17.58
N VAL A 170 17.48 -22.01 -17.43
CA VAL A 170 18.14 -22.20 -16.13
C VAL A 170 19.35 -21.28 -16.08
N MET A 171 19.27 -20.24 -15.25
CA MET A 171 20.42 -19.37 -14.96
C MET A 171 21.15 -19.96 -13.76
N LYS A 172 22.40 -20.42 -13.98
CA LYS A 172 23.29 -20.85 -12.90
C LYS A 172 24.19 -19.68 -12.54
N ILE A 173 24.24 -19.32 -11.27
CA ILE A 173 25.15 -18.27 -10.80
C ILE A 173 26.46 -18.94 -10.46
N GLU A 174 27.47 -18.66 -11.27
CA GLU A 174 28.76 -19.33 -11.17
C GLU A 174 29.67 -18.64 -10.16
N LYS A 175 29.67 -17.31 -10.14
CA LYS A 175 30.47 -16.50 -9.20
C LYS A 175 29.89 -15.10 -9.09
N ILE A 176 29.92 -14.52 -7.89
CA ILE A 176 29.52 -13.13 -7.62
C ILE A 176 30.81 -12.35 -7.36
N ASN A 177 31.31 -11.63 -8.37
CA ASN A 177 32.41 -10.69 -8.16
C ASN A 177 31.84 -9.38 -7.59
N ILE A 178 32.23 -9.06 -6.36
CA ILE A 178 31.95 -7.75 -5.75
C ILE A 178 33.15 -6.87 -6.09
N GLU A 179 33.01 -6.02 -7.11
CA GLU A 179 34.00 -4.96 -7.35
C GLU A 179 33.74 -3.83 -6.36
N GLU A 180 34.70 -3.57 -5.48
CA GLU A 180 34.68 -2.37 -4.64
C GLU A 180 34.94 -1.16 -5.53
N SER A 181 33.91 -0.34 -5.76
CA SER A 181 34.08 0.97 -6.36
C SER A 181 34.69 1.91 -5.31
N THR A 182 36.03 2.03 -5.32
CA THR A 182 36.79 3.05 -4.59
C THR A 182 36.54 4.44 -5.15
#